data_AF-K2DLC9-F1
#
_entry.id   AF-K2DLC9-F1
#
_cell.length_a   1.000
_cell.length_b   1.000
_cell.length_c   1.000
_cell.angle_alpha   90.00
_cell.angle_beta   90.00
_cell.angle_gamma   90.00
#
_symmetry.space_group_name_H-M   'P 1'
#
loop_
_entity.id
_entity.type
_entity.pdbx_description
1 polymer ?
#
loop_
_entity_poly.entity_id
_entity_poly.type
_entity_poly.pdbx_seq_one_letter_code
_entity_poly.pdbx_strand_id
1 'polypeptide(L)'
;MQVALVAGETSGDLLAGLLLDGLQQRWPGLQSVGIGGPQMAQRGFAAWWPHDKLAVHGFGWEVLRRYREIVGIRNQLKARLLQNHPDVFIGVDAPDFNLDLEAALRARGIKTVHFVCPSIWAWRAERIEKIKRSVDHVLCIFPFEPDLLAQHGIAATYVGHPLANVIPMRPDQL
;
A
#
# COMPACT_ATOMS: atom_id res chain seq x y z
N MET A 1 10.08 -6.39 15.53
CA MET A 1 8.97 -5.70 14.84
C MET A 1 8.88 -6.24 13.43
N GLN A 2 7.70 -6.61 12.99
CA GLN A 2 7.41 -7.08 11.64
C GLN A 2 6.33 -6.21 10.98
N VAL A 3 6.65 -5.70 9.80
CA VAL A 3 5.74 -4.89 8.97
C VAL A 3 5.38 -5.70 7.73
N ALA A 4 4.09 -5.79 7.44
CA ALA A 4 3.61 -6.33 6.18
C ALA A 4 3.33 -5.19 5.21
N LEU A 5 3.83 -5.27 3.97
CA LEU A 5 3.56 -4.29 2.92
C LEU A 5 3.01 -4.97 1.66
N VAL A 6 2.16 -4.23 0.94
CA VAL A 6 1.68 -4.63 -0.40
C VAL A 6 1.79 -3.46 -1.36
N ALA A 7 2.68 -3.59 -2.35
CA ALA A 7 2.75 -2.73 -3.52
C ALA A 7 2.10 -3.43 -4.72
N GLY A 8 1.07 -2.80 -5.31
CA GLY A 8 0.32 -3.34 -6.44
C GLY A 8 0.96 -3.15 -7.82
N GLU A 9 1.88 -2.20 -7.93
CA GLU A 9 2.44 -1.72 -9.18
C GLU A 9 3.86 -1.18 -8.99
N THR A 10 4.56 -0.91 -10.10
CA THR A 10 5.96 -0.44 -10.07
C THR A 10 6.12 0.92 -9.38
N SER A 11 5.14 1.82 -9.52
CA SER A 11 5.14 3.12 -8.83
C SER A 11 5.05 2.92 -7.30
N GLY A 12 4.15 2.04 -6.86
CA GLY A 12 4.01 1.63 -5.46
C GLY A 12 5.25 0.93 -4.92
N ASP A 13 5.94 0.10 -5.71
CA ASP A 13 7.19 -0.56 -5.31
C ASP A 13 8.31 0.45 -4.99
N LEU A 14 8.44 1.50 -5.82
CA LEU A 14 9.37 2.59 -5.57
C LEU A 14 9.03 3.34 -4.28
N LEU A 15 7.75 3.73 -4.12
CA LEU A 15 7.29 4.48 -2.93
C LEU A 15 7.46 3.65 -1.65
N ALA A 16 7.08 2.37 -1.69
CA ALA A 16 7.27 1.44 -0.60
C ALA A 16 8.76 1.23 -0.27
N GLY A 17 9.63 1.21 -1.28
CA GLY A 17 11.08 1.19 -1.08
C GLY A 17 11.59 2.40 -0.30
N LEU A 18 11.19 3.61 -0.67
CA LEU A 18 11.56 4.83 0.06
C LEU A 18 11.03 4.83 1.50
N LEU A 19 9.82 4.30 1.72
CA LEU A 19 9.27 4.10 3.06
C LEU A 19 10.13 3.12 3.87
N LEU A 20 10.55 2.01 3.28
CA LEU A 20 11.41 1.02 3.93
C LEU A 20 12.76 1.62 4.36
N ASP A 21 13.37 2.49 3.55
CA ASP A 21 14.62 3.18 3.90
C ASP A 21 14.48 3.96 5.22
N GLY A 22 13.43 4.76 5.34
CA GLY A 22 13.15 5.52 6.56
C GLY A 22 12.81 4.62 7.76
N LEU A 23 12.05 3.55 7.54
CA LEU A 23 11.70 2.59 8.59
C LEU A 23 12.92 1.85 9.13
N GLN A 24 13.84 1.42 8.25
CA GLN A 24 15.06 0.72 8.65
C GLN A 24 16.06 1.63 9.35
N GLN A 25 16.14 2.90 8.95
CA GLN A 25 16.96 3.88 9.65
C GLN A 25 16.49 4.06 11.11
N ARG A 26 15.18 4.03 11.35
CA ARG A 26 14.60 4.13 12.70
C ARG A 26 14.66 2.80 13.46
N TRP A 27 14.46 1.69 12.78
CA TRP A 27 14.42 0.33 13.34
C TRP A 27 15.30 -0.62 12.52
N PRO A 28 16.61 -0.70 12.80
CA PRO A 28 17.54 -1.52 12.01
C PRO A 28 17.24 -3.03 12.00
N GLY A 29 16.54 -3.54 13.02
CA GLY A 29 16.10 -4.94 13.11
C GLY A 29 14.70 -5.21 12.54
N LEU A 30 14.12 -4.26 11.81
CA LEU A 30 12.79 -4.40 11.22
C LEU A 30 12.76 -5.53 10.19
N GLN A 31 11.77 -6.41 10.33
CA GLN A 31 11.46 -7.39 9.30
C GLN A 31 10.31 -6.87 8.45
N SER A 32 10.47 -6.91 7.13
CA SER A 32 9.44 -6.47 6.19
C SER A 32 9.10 -7.57 5.19
N VAL A 33 7.80 -7.87 5.05
CA VAL A 33 7.29 -9.03 4.28
C VAL A 33 6.05 -8.65 3.46
N GLY A 34 5.71 -9.44 2.42
CA GLY A 34 4.44 -9.29 1.72
C GLY A 34 4.56 -9.33 0.21
N ILE A 35 3.86 -8.41 -0.48
CA ILE A 35 3.89 -8.29 -1.95
C ILE A 35 4.69 -7.04 -2.31
N GLY A 36 5.72 -7.21 -3.13
CA GLY A 36 6.60 -6.12 -3.51
C GLY A 36 7.34 -6.45 -4.80
N GLY A 37 8.02 -5.45 -5.35
CA GLY A 37 8.85 -5.57 -6.53
C GLY A 37 10.35 -5.50 -6.23
N PRO A 38 11.15 -5.30 -7.29
CA PRO A 38 12.60 -5.25 -7.17
C PRO A 38 13.12 -4.15 -6.23
N GLN A 39 12.47 -2.98 -6.16
CA GLN A 39 12.91 -1.86 -5.33
C GLN A 39 12.80 -2.20 -3.85
N MET A 40 11.70 -2.81 -3.43
CA MET A 40 11.56 -3.30 -2.06
C MET A 40 12.54 -4.44 -1.78
N ALA A 41 12.68 -5.40 -2.69
CA ALA A 41 13.56 -6.56 -2.51
C ALA A 41 15.03 -6.17 -2.29
N GLN A 42 15.53 -5.15 -3.01
CA GLN A 42 16.88 -4.61 -2.82
C GLN A 42 17.15 -4.08 -1.41
N ARG A 43 16.10 -3.72 -0.66
CA ARG A 43 16.16 -3.23 0.72
C ARG A 43 15.96 -4.34 1.75
N GLY A 44 16.06 -5.61 1.35
CA GLY A 44 15.86 -6.74 2.26
C GLY A 44 14.39 -7.06 2.55
N PHE A 45 13.46 -6.56 1.74
CA PHE A 45 12.06 -6.97 1.81
C PHE A 45 11.89 -8.42 1.37
N ALA A 46 11.25 -9.23 2.21
CA ALA A 46 10.91 -10.61 1.87
C ALA A 46 9.62 -10.65 1.03
N ALA A 47 9.77 -10.54 -0.29
CA ALA A 47 8.68 -10.67 -1.24
C ALA A 47 8.17 -12.12 -1.29
N TRP A 48 6.97 -12.35 -0.74
CA TRP A 48 6.26 -13.64 -0.85
C TRP A 48 5.64 -13.83 -2.23
N TRP A 49 5.25 -12.72 -2.86
CA TRP A 49 4.81 -12.68 -4.26
C TRP A 49 5.39 -11.43 -4.95
N PRO A 50 5.76 -11.53 -6.23
CA PRO A 50 6.17 -10.36 -7.01
C PRO A 50 4.95 -9.50 -7.37
N HIS A 51 5.13 -8.19 -7.37
CA HIS A 51 4.07 -7.22 -7.74
C HIS A 51 3.54 -7.43 -9.17
N ASP A 52 4.34 -7.96 -10.10
CA ASP A 52 3.93 -8.25 -11.48
C ASP A 52 2.74 -9.21 -11.58
N LYS A 53 2.49 -10.03 -10.54
CA LYS A 53 1.30 -10.90 -10.49
C LYS A 53 0.00 -10.13 -10.28
N LEU A 54 0.08 -8.87 -9.84
CA LEU A 54 -1.05 -7.97 -9.66
C LEU A 54 -1.28 -7.08 -10.90
N ALA A 55 -0.29 -6.95 -11.79
CA ALA A 55 -0.41 -6.17 -13.02
C ALA A 55 -1.23 -6.92 -14.08
N VAL A 56 -2.38 -6.38 -14.47
CA VAL A 56 -3.23 -6.95 -15.52
C VAL A 56 -2.94 -6.25 -16.85
N HIS A 57 -2.28 -6.95 -17.77
CA HIS A 57 -2.17 -6.56 -19.17
C HIS A 57 -3.01 -7.54 -20.02
N GLY A 58 -3.89 -7.03 -20.88
CA GLY A 58 -4.66 -7.84 -21.83
C GLY A 58 -6.17 -7.58 -21.85
N PHE A 59 -6.89 -8.23 -22.77
CA PHE A 59 -8.35 -8.15 -22.94
C PHE A 59 -8.98 -9.55 -23.01
N GLY A 60 -10.18 -9.73 -22.42
CA GLY A 60 -10.98 -10.96 -22.57
C GLY A 60 -10.73 -12.04 -21.49
N TRP A 61 -10.66 -13.31 -21.89
CA TRP A 61 -10.59 -14.48 -20.98
C TRP A 61 -9.34 -14.48 -20.07
N GLU A 62 -8.25 -13.88 -20.54
CA GLU A 62 -7.00 -13.74 -19.79
C GLU A 62 -7.17 -12.82 -18.57
N VAL A 63 -7.99 -11.78 -18.69
CA VAL A 63 -8.32 -10.85 -17.59
C VAL A 63 -9.10 -11.56 -16.49
N LEU A 64 -10.08 -12.39 -16.85
CA LEU A 64 -10.87 -13.17 -15.88
C LEU A 64 -10.00 -14.20 -15.12
N ARG A 65 -9.10 -14.90 -15.82
CA ARG A 65 -8.17 -15.84 -15.19
C ARG A 65 -7.22 -15.13 -14.23
N ARG A 66 -6.67 -13.98 -14.65
CA ARG A 66 -5.79 -13.16 -13.81
C ARG A 66 -6.52 -12.56 -12.62
N TYR A 67 -7.76 -12.12 -12.79
CA TYR A 67 -8.59 -11.68 -11.67
C TYR A 67 -8.76 -12.79 -10.62
N ARG A 68 -9.07 -14.03 -11.04
CA ARG A 68 -9.16 -15.17 -10.11
C ARG A 68 -7.83 -15.44 -9.41
N GLU A 69 -6.71 -15.31 -10.12
CA GLU A 69 -5.37 -15.46 -9.53
C GLU A 69 -5.08 -14.37 -8.49
N ILE A 70 -5.38 -13.11 -8.79
CA ILE A 70 -5.22 -11.97 -7.88
C ILE A 70 -6.06 -12.18 -6.61
N VAL A 71 -7.32 -12.58 -6.75
CA VAL A 71 -8.18 -12.90 -5.60
C VAL A 71 -7.62 -14.08 -4.81
N GLY A 72 -7.08 -15.09 -5.49
CA GLY A 72 -6.40 -16.23 -4.86
C GLY A 72 -5.18 -15.79 -4.04
N ILE A 73 -4.32 -14.94 -4.60
CA ILE A 73 -3.16 -14.36 -3.92
C ILE A 73 -3.61 -13.55 -2.72
N ARG A 74 -4.64 -12.70 -2.86
CA ARG A 74 -5.21 -11.91 -1.77
C ARG A 74 -5.66 -12.78 -0.61
N ASN A 75 -6.36 -13.88 -0.92
CA ASN A 75 -6.87 -14.80 0.11
C ASN A 75 -5.74 -15.55 0.81
N GLN A 76 -4.72 -16.00 0.08
CA GLN A 76 -3.53 -16.65 0.64
C GLN A 76 -2.73 -15.68 1.52
N LEU A 77 -2.52 -14.46 1.03
CA LEU A 77 -1.85 -13.40 1.78
C LEU A 77 -2.61 -13.09 3.07
N LYS A 78 -3.93 -12.87 2.98
CA LYS A 78 -4.79 -12.66 4.14
C LYS A 78 -4.63 -13.78 5.17
N ALA A 79 -4.75 -15.04 4.75
CA ALA A 79 -4.63 -16.18 5.65
C ALA A 79 -3.26 -16.20 6.35
N ARG A 80 -2.19 -15.95 5.60
CA ARG A 80 -0.83 -15.90 6.14
C ARG A 80 -0.61 -14.74 7.10
N LEU A 81 -1.12 -13.55 6.78
CA LEU A 81 -1.01 -12.37 7.65
C LEU A 81 -1.80 -12.54 8.94
N LEU A 82 -2.95 -13.20 8.89
CA LEU A 82 -3.74 -13.52 10.09
C LEU A 82 -3.06 -14.58 10.98
N GLN A 83 -2.22 -15.45 10.40
CA GLN A 83 -1.43 -16.42 11.16
C GLN A 83 -0.16 -15.80 11.76
N ASN A 84 0.56 -15.00 10.96
CA ASN A 84 1.81 -14.36 11.39
C ASN A 84 1.58 -13.17 12.33
N HIS A 85 0.42 -12.51 12.21
CA HIS A 85 0.00 -11.35 12.99
C HIS A 85 1.07 -10.23 13.04
N PRO A 86 1.34 -9.55 11.92
CA PRO A 86 2.32 -8.45 11.89
C PRO A 86 1.91 -7.30 12.82
N ASP A 87 2.88 -6.49 13.24
CA ASP A 87 2.64 -5.32 14.10
C ASP A 87 1.81 -4.26 13.37
N VAL A 88 2.06 -4.10 12.07
CA VAL A 88 1.31 -3.20 11.19
C VAL A 88 1.32 -3.73 9.75
N PHE A 89 0.19 -3.56 9.07
CA PHE A 89 0.02 -3.77 7.64
C PHE A 89 -0.04 -2.41 6.93
N ILE A 90 0.71 -2.27 5.83
CA ILE A 90 0.77 -1.07 5.01
C ILE A 90 0.36 -1.42 3.58
N GLY A 91 -0.82 -0.98 3.16
CA GLY A 91 -1.23 -1.02 1.76
C GLY A 91 -0.62 0.18 1.04
N VAL A 92 0.14 -0.07 -0.02
CA VAL A 92 0.73 1.00 -0.84
C VAL A 92 -0.01 1.06 -2.17
N ASP A 93 -0.74 2.15 -2.35
CA ASP A 93 -1.64 2.37 -3.48
C ASP A 93 -2.66 1.20 -3.65
N ALA A 94 -3.15 0.97 -4.87
CA ALA A 94 -4.05 -0.12 -5.24
C ALA A 94 -5.26 -0.27 -4.28
N PRO A 95 -6.08 0.78 -4.08
CA PRO A 95 -7.13 0.82 -3.07
C PRO A 95 -8.16 -0.31 -3.23
N ASP A 96 -8.45 -0.74 -4.46
CA ASP A 96 -9.38 -1.85 -4.69
C ASP A 96 -8.87 -3.20 -4.15
N PHE A 97 -7.55 -3.43 -4.16
CA PHE A 97 -6.93 -4.62 -3.57
C PHE A 97 -6.70 -4.45 -2.07
N ASN A 98 -6.04 -3.35 -1.68
CA ASN A 98 -5.53 -3.13 -0.34
C ASN A 98 -6.64 -2.84 0.68
N LEU A 99 -7.64 -2.00 0.36
CA LEU A 99 -8.67 -1.64 1.33
C LEU A 99 -9.52 -2.86 1.77
N ASP A 100 -9.78 -3.83 0.89
CA ASP A 100 -10.49 -5.05 1.26
C ASP A 100 -9.66 -5.94 2.20
N LEU A 101 -8.34 -6.00 1.95
CA LEU A 101 -7.41 -6.74 2.80
C LEU A 101 -7.26 -6.07 4.16
N GLU A 102 -7.04 -4.76 4.17
CA GLU A 102 -6.93 -3.92 5.37
C GLU A 102 -8.18 -4.06 6.25
N ALA A 103 -9.39 -3.94 5.70
CA ALA A 103 -10.62 -4.14 6.47
C ALA A 103 -10.65 -5.50 7.17
N ALA A 104 -10.21 -6.55 6.48
CA ALA A 104 -10.21 -7.89 7.04
C ALA A 104 -9.14 -8.10 8.12
N LEU A 105 -7.98 -7.45 8.01
CA LEU A 105 -6.90 -7.50 8.99
C LEU A 105 -7.25 -6.66 10.22
N ARG A 106 -7.79 -5.47 10.00
CA ARG A 106 -8.26 -4.56 11.07
C ARG A 106 -9.37 -5.17 11.91
N ALA A 107 -10.32 -5.85 11.27
CA ALA A 107 -11.37 -6.61 11.98
C ALA A 107 -10.81 -7.72 12.90
N ARG A 108 -9.54 -8.10 12.74
CA ARG A 108 -8.83 -9.07 13.57
C ARG A 108 -7.80 -8.43 14.51
N GLY A 109 -7.77 -7.10 14.61
CA GLY A 109 -6.93 -6.36 15.55
C GLY A 109 -5.55 -5.94 15.02
N ILE A 110 -5.22 -6.28 13.77
CA ILE A 110 -3.97 -5.84 13.14
C ILE A 110 -4.09 -4.36 12.76
N LYS A 111 -3.06 -3.56 13.07
CA LYS A 111 -3.04 -2.14 12.70
C LYS A 111 -2.87 -1.99 11.20
N THR A 112 -3.69 -1.15 10.58
CA THR A 112 -3.68 -0.93 9.13
C THR A 112 -3.40 0.52 8.78
N VAL A 113 -2.43 0.72 7.88
CA VAL A 113 -2.07 2.03 7.33
C VAL A 113 -2.20 1.96 5.82
N HIS A 114 -2.79 2.97 5.22
CA HIS A 114 -2.83 3.11 3.77
C HIS A 114 -1.88 4.22 3.34
N PHE A 115 -0.94 3.90 2.44
CA PHE A 115 0.03 4.84 1.91
C PHE A 115 -0.31 5.20 0.48
N VAL A 116 -0.33 6.51 0.20
CA VAL A 116 -0.91 7.17 -0.98
C VAL A 116 -2.42 7.25 -0.84
N CYS A 117 -2.91 8.44 -0.47
CA CYS A 117 -4.34 8.68 -0.35
C CYS A 117 -4.99 8.63 -1.75
N PRO A 118 -6.04 7.81 -1.93
CA PRO A 118 -6.68 7.69 -3.23
C PRO A 118 -7.74 8.80 -3.37
N SER A 119 -7.32 10.07 -3.26
CA SER A 119 -8.22 11.23 -3.14
C SER A 119 -9.23 11.35 -4.30
N ILE A 120 -8.78 11.09 -5.53
CA ILE A 120 -9.67 11.06 -6.71
C ILE A 120 -10.58 9.84 -6.68
N TRP A 121 -10.14 8.70 -6.16
CA TRP A 121 -10.95 7.48 -6.03
C TRP A 121 -12.02 7.64 -4.94
N ALA A 122 -11.72 8.37 -3.87
CA ALA A 122 -12.58 8.60 -2.71
C ALA A 122 -13.73 9.60 -2.95
N TRP A 123 -13.92 10.11 -4.18
CA TRP A 123 -14.98 11.09 -4.50
C TRP A 123 -16.41 10.60 -4.26
N ARG A 124 -16.63 9.28 -4.15
CA ARG A 124 -17.95 8.69 -3.83
C ARG A 124 -18.04 8.38 -2.34
N ALA A 125 -19.17 8.73 -1.72
CA ALA A 125 -19.42 8.47 -0.29
C ALA A 125 -19.18 7.00 0.12
N GLU A 126 -19.62 6.04 -0.70
CA GLU A 126 -19.40 4.60 -0.46
C GLU A 126 -17.92 4.23 -0.33
N ARG A 127 -17.06 4.93 -1.06
CA ARG A 127 -15.62 4.69 -1.11
C ARG A 127 -14.92 5.29 0.11
N ILE A 128 -15.38 6.45 0.57
CA ILE A 128 -14.92 7.04 1.84
C ILE A 128 -15.26 6.12 3.01
N GLU A 129 -16.49 5.60 3.07
CA GLU A 129 -16.87 4.66 4.12
C GLU A 129 -16.04 3.36 4.06
N LYS A 130 -15.68 2.91 2.85
CA LYS A 130 -14.74 1.80 2.67
C LYS A 130 -13.35 2.14 3.22
N ILE A 131 -12.81 3.34 3.00
CA ILE A 131 -11.53 3.73 3.60
C ILE A 131 -11.66 3.76 5.13
N LYS A 132 -12.68 4.42 5.65
CA LYS A 132 -12.92 4.60 7.09
C LYS A 132 -12.99 3.28 7.86
N ARG A 133 -13.62 2.24 7.29
CA ARG A 133 -13.65 0.91 7.91
C ARG A 133 -12.34 0.14 7.73
N SER A 134 -11.58 0.41 6.68
CA SER A 134 -10.38 -0.34 6.32
C SER A 134 -9.13 0.09 7.08
N VAL A 135 -8.96 1.40 7.30
CA VAL A 135 -7.69 1.96 7.76
C VAL A 135 -7.77 2.49 9.18
N ASP A 136 -6.68 2.33 9.95
CA ASP A 136 -6.48 3.10 11.17
C ASP A 136 -5.87 4.46 10.88
N HIS A 137 -5.03 4.58 9.84
CA HIS A 137 -4.39 5.83 9.44
C HIS A 137 -4.07 5.89 7.94
N VAL A 138 -4.07 7.08 7.35
CA VAL A 138 -3.68 7.32 5.95
C VAL A 138 -2.44 8.20 5.87
N LEU A 139 -1.46 7.80 5.07
CA LEU A 139 -0.29 8.60 4.74
C LEU A 139 -0.51 9.28 3.39
N CYS A 140 -0.69 10.60 3.44
CA CYS A 140 -1.07 11.48 2.35
C CYS A 140 0.15 12.11 1.68
N ILE A 141 0.10 12.24 0.36
CA ILE A 141 1.19 12.81 -0.46
C ILE A 141 0.88 14.22 -0.95
N PHE A 142 -0.36 14.70 -0.77
CA PHE A 142 -0.75 16.09 -1.01
C PHE A 142 -1.24 16.77 0.28
N PRO A 143 -0.96 18.07 0.45
CA PRO A 143 -1.19 18.78 1.71
C PRO A 143 -2.68 19.00 2.05
N PHE A 144 -3.59 18.94 1.07
CA PHE A 144 -5.04 19.11 1.29
C PHE A 144 -5.76 17.83 1.72
N GLU A 145 -5.15 16.66 1.54
CA GLU A 145 -5.80 15.37 1.76
C GLU A 145 -6.10 15.08 3.23
N PRO A 146 -5.23 15.42 4.20
CA PRO A 146 -5.54 15.19 5.60
C PRO A 146 -6.80 15.93 6.05
N ASP A 147 -6.98 17.19 5.63
CA ASP A 147 -8.16 17.98 5.96
C ASP A 147 -9.43 17.39 5.35
N LEU A 148 -9.34 16.91 4.10
CA LEU A 148 -10.45 16.22 3.43
C LEU A 148 -10.85 14.93 4.18
N LEU A 149 -9.88 14.14 4.62
CA LEU A 149 -10.12 12.90 5.35
C LEU A 149 -10.63 13.15 6.78
N ALA A 150 -10.15 14.21 7.43
CA ALA A 150 -10.58 14.62 8.76
C ALA A 150 -12.08 14.97 8.79
N GLN A 151 -12.61 15.60 7.73
CA GLN A 151 -14.05 15.87 7.58
C GLN A 151 -14.91 14.59 7.62
N HIS A 152 -14.31 13.43 7.32
CA HIS A 152 -14.98 12.13 7.31
C HIS A 152 -14.61 11.27 8.55
N GLY A 153 -13.83 11.82 9.48
CA GLY A 153 -13.36 11.15 10.69
C GLY A 153 -12.26 10.11 10.44
N ILE A 154 -11.47 10.29 9.38
CA ILE A 154 -10.36 9.39 9.02
C ILE A 154 -9.05 10.07 9.46
N ALA A 155 -8.26 9.38 10.28
CA ALA A 155 -6.96 9.88 10.70
C ALA A 155 -5.97 9.84 9.52
N ALA A 156 -5.29 10.97 9.28
CA ALA A 156 -4.41 11.12 8.13
C ALA A 156 -3.23 12.03 8.45
N THR A 157 -2.10 11.81 7.78
CA THR A 157 -0.89 12.66 7.92
C THR A 157 -0.28 12.91 6.56
N TYR A 158 0.03 14.18 6.29
CA TYR A 158 0.81 14.58 5.13
C TYR A 158 2.28 14.21 5.35
N VAL A 159 2.84 13.36 4.49
CA VAL A 159 4.22 12.88 4.59
C VAL A 159 5.15 13.47 3.52
N GLY A 160 4.65 14.42 2.73
CA GLY A 160 5.38 14.95 1.57
C GLY A 160 5.24 14.06 0.34
N HIS A 161 5.62 14.59 -0.81
CA HIS A 161 5.58 13.85 -2.07
C HIS A 161 6.92 13.13 -2.28
N PRO A 162 7.00 11.79 -2.24
CA PRO A 162 8.29 11.09 -2.23
C PRO A 162 9.14 11.32 -3.49
N LEU A 163 8.48 11.55 -4.64
CA LEU A 163 9.16 11.93 -5.89
C LEU A 163 9.76 13.35 -5.87
N ALA A 164 9.32 14.24 -4.98
CA ALA A 164 9.89 15.60 -4.91
C ALA A 164 11.38 15.57 -4.52
N ASN A 165 11.83 14.55 -3.80
CA ASN A 165 13.24 14.37 -3.45
C ASN A 165 14.06 13.71 -4.57
N VAL A 166 13.41 13.14 -5.59
CA VAL A 166 14.04 12.42 -6.71
C VAL A 166 14.10 13.29 -7.96
N ILE A 167 13.19 14.25 -8.10
CA ILE A 167 13.18 15.18 -9.23
C ILE A 167 14.22 16.29 -8.97
N PRO A 168 15.24 16.44 -9.83
CA PRO A 168 16.18 17.54 -9.70
C PRO A 168 15.45 18.88 -9.84
N MET A 169 15.79 19.85 -8.99
CA MET A 169 15.25 21.23 -9.02
C MET A 169 15.43 21.93 -10.36
N ARG A 170 16.36 21.44 -11.20
CA ARG A 170 16.51 21.83 -12.60
C ARG A 170 16.25 20.61 -13.48
N PRO A 171 15.15 20.57 -14.23
CA PRO A 171 14.96 19.54 -15.24
C PRO A 171 15.99 19.71 -16.36
N ASP A 172 16.47 18.59 -16.92
CA ASP A 172 17.34 18.62 -18.09
C ASP A 172 16.59 19.28 -19.25
N GLN A 173 17.15 20.38 -19.75
CA GLN A 173 16.68 21.07 -20.95
C GLN A 173 17.42 20.47 -22.16
N LEU A 174 17.01 19.27 -22.58
CA LEU A 174 17.41 18.70 -23.86
C LEU A 174 16.20 18.59 -24.78
#